data_AF-A0A931TBJ4-F1
#
_entry.id   AF-A0A931TBJ4-F1
#
_cell.length_a   1.000
_cell.length_b   1.000
_cell.length_c   1.000
_cell.angle_alpha   90.00
_cell.angle_beta   90.00
_cell.angle_gamma   90.00
#
_symmetry.space_group_name_H-M   'P 1'
#
loop_
_entity.id
_entity.type
_entity.pdbx_description
1 polymer ?
#
loop_
_entity_poly.entity_id
_entity_poly.type
_entity_poly.pdbx_seq_one_letter_code
_entity_poly.pdbx_strand_id
1 'polypeptide(L)' 'MATKRILAPIVGVTLLALVTAACGTLTGAAVGAGAGAAIGAGTGAGAGKGALIGTGVGAAAGTIYDATKKR' A
#
# COMPACT_ATOMS: atom_id res chain seq x y z
N MET A 1 -16.03 -7.98 -34.48
CA MET A 1 -15.67 -6.61 -34.05
C MET A 1 -16.17 -6.22 -32.64
N ALA A 2 -16.89 -7.11 -31.92
CA ALA A 2 -17.38 -6.84 -30.55
C ALA A 2 -16.31 -7.02 -29.45
N THR A 3 -15.38 -7.96 -29.65
CA THR A 3 -14.35 -8.33 -28.65
C THR A 3 -13.42 -7.17 -28.30
N LYS A 4 -12.96 -6.38 -29.30
CA LYS A 4 -12.09 -5.20 -29.05
C LYS A 4 -12.77 -4.09 -28.23
N ARG A 5 -14.10 -3.93 -28.32
CA ARG A 5 -14.85 -2.91 -27.58
C ARG A 5 -15.00 -3.23 -26.10
N ILE A 6 -14.93 -4.51 -25.73
CA ILE A 6 -15.05 -4.98 -24.35
C ILE A 6 -13.66 -5.17 -23.71
N LEU A 7 -12.60 -5.45 -24.49
CA LEU A 7 -11.25 -5.52 -23.94
C LEU A 7 -10.73 -4.18 -23.43
N ALA A 8 -11.02 -3.07 -24.11
CA ALA A 8 -10.57 -1.74 -23.70
C ALA A 8 -11.02 -1.35 -22.27
N PRO A 9 -12.32 -1.47 -21.92
CA PRO A 9 -12.76 -1.18 -20.55
C PRO A 9 -12.22 -2.20 -19.53
N ILE A 10 -12.08 -3.49 -19.88
CA ILE A 10 -11.51 -4.50 -18.97
C ILE A 10 -10.07 -4.12 -18.58
N VAL A 11 -9.24 -3.76 -19.56
CA VAL A 11 -7.85 -3.34 -19.31
C VAL A 11 -7.80 -2.04 -18.50
N GLY A 12 -8.71 -1.09 -18.78
CA GLY A 12 -8.81 0.15 -18.01
C GLY A 12 -9.18 -0.11 -16.54
N VAL A 13 -10.14 -1.00 -16.28
CA VAL A 13 -10.59 -1.33 -14.93
C VAL A 13 -9.53 -2.10 -14.15
N THR A 14 -8.80 -3.04 -14.78
CA THR A 14 -7.71 -3.75 -14.10
C THR A 14 -6.56 -2.82 -13.74
N LEU A 15 -6.16 -1.92 -14.64
CA LEU A 15 -5.14 -0.90 -14.35
C LEU A 15 -5.58 0.04 -13.23
N LEU A 16 -6.84 0.46 -13.20
CA LEU A 16 -7.37 1.29 -12.14
C LEU A 16 -7.34 0.58 -10.78
N ALA A 17 -7.74 -0.69 -10.75
CA ALA A 17 -7.69 -1.52 -9.54
C ALA A 17 -6.24 -1.70 -9.03
N LEU A 18 -5.29 -1.92 -9.94
CA LEU A 18 -3.86 -2.01 -9.61
C LEU A 18 -3.33 -0.69 -9.01
N VAL A 19 -3.70 0.45 -9.58
CA VAL A 19 -3.29 1.77 -9.08
C VAL A 19 -3.89 2.07 -7.71
N THR A 20 -5.15 1.72 -7.47
CA THR A 20 -5.78 1.93 -6.15
C THR A 20 -5.14 1.06 -5.07
N ALA A 21 -4.82 -0.19 -5.40
CA ALA A 21 -4.11 -1.10 -4.49
C ALA A 21 -2.68 -0.63 -4.19
N ALA A 22 -1.98 -0.11 -5.20
CA ALA A 22 -0.67 0.49 -5.03
C ALA A 22 -0.73 1.73 -4.13
N CYS A 23 -1.78 2.55 -4.23
CA CYS A 23 -1.93 3.73 -3.37
C CYS A 23 -2.11 3.35 -1.89
N GLY A 24 -2.88 2.28 -1.60
CA GLY A 24 -3.03 1.74 -0.24
C GLY A 24 -1.73 1.22 0.35
N THR A 25 -0.95 0.48 -0.43
CA THR A 25 0.36 -0.04 0.01
C THR A 25 1.38 1.08 0.22
N LEU A 26 1.46 2.05 -0.68
CA LEU A 26 2.39 3.18 -0.60
C LEU A 26 2.06 4.07 0.59
N THR A 27 0.77 4.37 0.81
CA THR A 27 0.32 5.18 1.94
C THR A 27 0.56 4.45 3.25
N GLY A 28 0.22 3.16 3.31
CA GLY A 28 0.49 2.32 4.48
C GLY A 28 1.98 2.25 4.80
N ALA A 29 2.84 2.04 3.79
CA ALA A 29 4.28 2.02 3.94
C ALA A 29 4.82 3.37 4.44
N ALA A 30 4.32 4.50 3.91
CA ALA A 30 4.77 5.84 4.31
C ALA A 30 4.37 6.17 5.76
N VAL A 31 3.13 5.90 6.15
CA VAL A 31 2.65 6.10 7.54
C VAL A 31 3.39 5.17 8.50
N GLY A 32 3.56 3.91 8.10
CA GLY A 32 4.32 2.93 8.86
C GLY A 32 5.78 3.33 9.03
N ALA A 33 6.43 3.86 7.99
CA ALA A 33 7.79 4.39 8.06
C ALA A 33 7.90 5.51 9.08
N GLY A 34 7.00 6.50 9.01
CA GLY A 34 7.01 7.65 9.89
C GLY A 34 6.79 7.28 11.36
N ALA A 35 5.75 6.48 11.62
CA ALA A 35 5.43 6.00 12.96
C ALA A 35 6.54 5.09 13.51
N GLY A 36 7.03 4.16 12.69
CA GLY A 36 8.11 3.26 13.05
C GLY A 36 9.43 3.99 13.33
N ALA A 37 9.75 5.03 12.55
CA ALA A 37 10.91 5.87 12.79
C ALA A 37 10.81 6.63 14.13
N ALA A 38 9.64 7.18 14.44
CA ALA A 38 9.39 7.88 15.70
C ALA A 38 9.54 6.94 16.91
N ILE A 39 8.98 5.73 16.83
CA ILE A 39 9.10 4.72 17.89
C ILE A 39 10.55 4.24 18.02
N GLY A 40 11.24 4.00 16.91
CA GLY A 40 12.64 3.58 16.90
C GLY A 40 13.59 4.66 17.45
N ALA A 41 13.28 5.94 17.22
CA ALA A 41 14.01 7.06 17.81
C ALA A 41 13.75 7.18 19.33
N GLY A 42 12.49 7.08 19.77
CA GLY A 42 12.10 7.24 21.17
C GLY A 42 12.52 6.07 22.09
N THR A 43 12.73 4.88 21.53
CA THR A 43 13.11 3.67 22.30
C THR A 43 14.62 3.38 22.26
N GLY A 44 15.40 4.17 21.53
CA GLY A 44 16.85 3.94 21.37
C GLY A 44 17.21 2.77 20.42
N ALA A 45 16.22 2.09 19.83
CA ALA A 45 16.41 0.99 18.88
C ALA A 45 16.89 1.46 17.48
N GLY A 46 16.86 2.78 17.24
CA GLY A 46 17.33 3.43 16.02
C GLY A 46 16.19 3.71 15.04
N ALA A 47 16.09 4.98 14.62
CA ALA A 47 15.05 5.47 13.72
C ALA A 47 15.00 4.70 12.39
N GLY A 48 16.15 4.31 11.83
CA GLY A 48 16.21 3.57 10.57
C GLY A 48 15.66 2.15 10.66
N LYS A 49 15.90 1.44 11.78
CA LYS A 49 15.35 0.08 11.98
C LYS A 49 13.85 0.14 12.21
N GLY A 50 13.41 1.08 13.04
CA GLY A 50 11.99 1.32 13.27
C GLY A 50 11.25 1.71 11.99
N ALA A 51 11.85 2.56 11.14
CA ALA A 51 11.28 2.94 9.85
C ALA A 51 11.14 1.72 8.92
N LEU A 52 12.16 0.85 8.83
CA LEU A 52 12.12 -0.34 7.97
C LEU A 52 11.09 -1.39 8.40
N ILE A 53 10.94 -1.61 9.71
CA ILE A 53 9.90 -2.51 10.22
C ILE A 53 8.52 -1.87 10.00
N GLY A 54 8.43 -0.56 10.27
CA GLY A 54 7.22 0.23 10.09
C GLY A 54 6.75 0.26 8.63
N THR A 55 7.65 0.44 7.65
CA THR A 55 7.31 0.36 6.22
C THR A 55 6.76 -1.00 5.85
N GLY A 56 7.38 -2.09 6.33
CA GLY A 56 6.95 -3.45 6.03
C GLY A 56 5.55 -3.75 6.59
N VAL A 57 5.31 -3.44 7.86
CA VAL A 57 4.00 -3.65 8.49
C VAL A 57 2.95 -2.73 7.89
N GLY A 58 3.29 -1.47 7.65
CA GLY A 58 2.40 -0.49 7.04
C GLY A 58 1.99 -0.86 5.61
N ALA A 59 2.92 -1.35 4.79
CA ALA A 59 2.64 -1.85 3.45
C ALA A 59 1.70 -3.07 3.49
N ALA A 60 1.98 -4.05 4.35
CA ALA A 60 1.15 -5.24 4.51
C ALA A 60 -0.26 -4.88 5.03
N ALA A 61 -0.38 -3.94 5.96
CA ALA A 61 -1.67 -3.44 6.42
C ALA A 61 -2.42 -2.73 5.29
N GLY A 62 -1.72 -1.94 4.46
CA GLY A 62 -2.28 -1.28 3.29
C GLY A 62 -2.83 -2.26 2.25
N THR A 63 -2.12 -3.36 1.97
CA THR A 63 -2.61 -4.40 1.05
C THR A 63 -3.80 -5.18 1.61
N ILE A 64 -3.77 -5.54 2.90
CA ILE A 64 -4.87 -6.25 3.56
C ILE A 64 -6.11 -5.34 3.66
N TYR A 65 -5.92 -4.05 3.94
CA TYR A 65 -7.00 -3.08 3.99
C TYR A 65 -7.68 -2.94 2.64
N ASP A 66 -6.92 -2.86 1.55
CA ASP A 66 -7.49 -2.78 0.21
C ASP A 66 -8.21 -4.09 -0.21
N ALA A 67 -7.72 -5.24 0.25
CA ALA A 67 -8.36 -6.54 0.01
C ALA A 67 -9.63 -6.78 0.86
N THR A 68 -9.68 -6.25 2.09
CA THR A 68 -10.76 -6.51 3.06
C THR A 68 -11.85 -5.44 3.02
N LYS A 69 -11.53 -4.24 2.51
CA LYS A 69 -12.51 -3.17 2.38
C LYS A 69 -13.52 -3.54 1.30
N LYS A 70 -14.70 -3.98 1.75
CA LYS A 70 -15.87 -4.11 0.88
C LYS A 70 -16.21 -2.73 0.31
N ARG A 71 -16.14 -2.61 -1.02
CA ARG A 71 -16.65 -1.47 -1.78
C ARG A 71 -18.15 -1.29 -1.54
#